data_AF-A0A6B2GBK3-F1
#
_entry.id   AF-A0A6B2GBK3-F1
#
_cell.length_a   1.000
_cell.length_b   1.000
_cell.length_c   1.000
_cell.angle_alpha   90.00
_cell.angle_beta   90.00
_cell.angle_gamma   90.00
#
_symmetry.space_group_name_H-M   'P 1'
#
loop_
_entity.id
_entity.type
_entity.pdbx_description
1 polymer ?
#
loop_
_entity_poly.entity_id
_entity_poly.type
_entity_poly.pdbx_seq_one_letter_code
_entity_poly.pdbx_strand_id
1 'polypeptide(L)'
;KKVEFTRDFKSSKIRKMLEILEHEKKENPMLKFVIVSQWTGFLDIIKFHLEECRYTYQVISGSVPAIDRQAIVDKFNDHAHPQVYFITFPFDPAFVAKSWGSGT
;
A
#
# COMPACT_ATOMS: atom_id res chain seq x y z
N LYS A 1 -2.14 9.49 24.22
CA LYS A 1 -0.79 8.87 24.14
C LYS A 1 -0.40 8.81 22.67
N LYS A 2 0.52 9.67 22.20
CA LYS A 2 0.96 9.70 20.80
C LYS A 2 1.92 8.53 20.61
N VAL A 3 1.51 7.50 19.88
CA VAL A 3 2.39 6.36 19.58
C VAL A 3 3.22 6.78 18.38
N GLU A 4 4.48 7.10 18.65
CA GLU A 4 5.44 7.49 17.63
C GLU A 4 5.98 6.23 16.94
N PHE A 5 6.06 6.27 15.61
CA PHE A 5 6.59 5.16 14.84
C PHE A 5 8.11 5.09 15.03
N THR A 6 8.58 4.03 15.67
CA THR A 6 10.02 3.73 15.78
C THR A 6 10.44 2.88 14.59
N ARG A 7 11.40 3.38 13.80
CA ARG A 7 11.88 2.73 12.57
C ARG A 7 12.46 1.32 12.80
N ASP A 8 12.93 1.07 14.02
CA ASP A 8 13.51 -0.22 14.43
C ASP A 8 12.46 -1.30 14.72
N PHE A 9 11.18 -0.92 14.89
CA PHE A 9 10.13 -1.85 15.27
C PHE A 9 9.26 -2.30 14.08
N LYS A 10 9.47 -3.55 13.65
CA LYS A 10 8.64 -4.21 12.63
C LYS A 10 7.50 -4.98 13.31
N SER A 11 6.25 -4.56 13.07
CA SER A 11 5.06 -5.28 13.54
C SER A 11 4.96 -6.69 12.93
N SER A 12 4.23 -7.60 13.57
CA SER A 12 4.04 -8.97 13.06
C SER A 12 3.42 -9.00 11.66
N LYS A 13 2.57 -8.02 11.33
CA LYS A 13 2.00 -7.87 9.98
C LYS A 13 3.06 -7.48 8.94
N ILE A 14 3.94 -6.54 9.28
CA ILE A 14 5.04 -6.09 8.39
C ILE A 14 6.04 -7.23 8.18
N ARG A 15 6.44 -7.92 9.24
CA ARG A 15 7.36 -9.07 9.14
C ARG A 15 6.79 -10.14 8.21
N LYS A 16 5.54 -10.54 8.44
CA LYS A 16 4.92 -11.58 7.62
C LYS A 16 4.74 -11.15 6.17
N MET A 17 4.39 -9.89 5.94
CA MET A 17 4.29 -9.34 4.59
C MET A 17 5.65 -9.39 3.86
N LEU A 18 6.74 -8.97 4.51
CA LEU A 18 8.09 -9.04 3.93
C LEU A 18 8.53 -10.49 3.64
N GLU A 19 8.24 -11.42 4.55
CA GLU A 19 8.51 -12.86 4.34
C GLU A 19 7.79 -13.39 3.08
N ILE A 20 6.51 -13.06 2.92
CA ILE A 20 5.72 -13.48 1.75
C ILE A 20 6.30 -12.86 0.47
N LEU A 21 6.59 -11.55 0.49
CA LEU A 21 7.18 -10.86 -0.66
C LEU A 21 8.51 -11.50 -1.09
N GLU A 22 9.38 -11.83 -0.13
CA GLU A 22 10.66 -12.45 -0.43
C GLU A 22 10.52 -13.89 -0.93
N HIS A 23 9.62 -14.67 -0.32
CA HIS A 23 9.35 -16.04 -0.73
C HIS A 23 8.84 -16.11 -2.18
N GLU A 24 7.76 -15.38 -2.46
CA GLU A 24 7.12 -15.37 -3.77
C GLU A 24 8.04 -14.79 -4.86
N LYS A 25 8.87 -13.80 -4.51
CA LYS A 25 9.85 -13.24 -5.46
C LYS A 25 10.97 -14.22 -5.81
N LYS A 26 11.37 -15.10 -4.87
CA LYS A 26 12.34 -16.16 -5.16
C LYS A 26 11.77 -17.20 -6.13
N GLU A 27 10.50 -17.52 -5.99
CA GLU A 27 9.82 -18.47 -6.88
C GLU A 27 9.51 -17.87 -8.26
N ASN A 28 9.04 -16.61 -8.30
CA ASN A 28 8.74 -15.90 -9.54
C ASN A 28 9.17 -14.43 -9.46
N PRO A 29 10.32 -14.07 -10.07
CA PRO A 29 10.84 -12.70 -10.07
C PRO A 29 9.95 -11.67 -10.78
N MET A 30 8.99 -12.13 -11.61
CA MET A 30 8.04 -11.27 -12.33
C MET A 30 6.70 -11.13 -11.60
N LEU A 31 6.57 -11.68 -10.39
CA LEU A 31 5.33 -11.60 -9.63
C LEU A 31 5.07 -10.17 -9.15
N LYS A 32 3.83 -9.74 -9.31
CA LYS A 32 3.35 -8.40 -8.97
C LYS A 32 2.47 -8.48 -7.74
N PHE A 33 2.67 -7.59 -6.79
CA PHE A 33 1.94 -7.56 -5.51
C PHE A 33 1.08 -6.31 -5.40
N VAL A 34 -0.12 -6.46 -4.85
CA VAL A 34 -1.02 -5.35 -4.53
C VAL A 34 -1.27 -5.36 -3.03
N ILE A 35 -0.86 -4.27 -2.37
CA ILE A 35 -1.03 -4.04 -0.93
C ILE A 35 -2.12 -2.99 -0.76
N VAL A 36 -3.20 -3.34 -0.05
CA VAL A 36 -4.33 -2.45 0.17
C VAL A 36 -4.36 -2.01 1.63
N SER A 37 -4.55 -0.73 1.90
CA SER A 37 -4.78 -0.24 3.26
C SER A 37 -5.73 0.95 3.31
N GLN A 38 -6.55 0.99 4.36
CA GLN A 38 -7.42 2.12 4.69
C GLN A 38 -6.64 3.28 5.35
N TRP A 39 -5.49 3.00 5.98
CA TRP A 39 -4.73 3.99 6.73
C TRP A 39 -3.50 4.44 5.91
N THR A 40 -3.50 5.69 5.45
CA THR A 40 -2.38 6.26 4.68
C THR A 40 -1.07 6.24 5.48
N GLY A 41 -1.13 6.55 6.77
CA GLY A 41 0.05 6.48 7.65
C GLY A 41 0.64 5.07 7.79
N PHE A 42 -0.19 4.02 7.65
CA PHE A 42 0.34 2.65 7.63
C PHE A 42 1.07 2.34 6.31
N LEU A 43 0.59 2.88 5.19
CA LEU A 43 1.29 2.75 3.91
C LEU A 43 2.64 3.44 3.95
N ASP A 44 2.76 4.60 4.60
CA ASP A 44 4.05 5.28 4.73
C ASP A 44 5.08 4.46 5.53
N ILE A 45 4.62 3.73 6.56
CA ILE A 45 5.45 2.76 7.28
C ILE A 45 5.89 1.61 6.36
N ILE A 46 4.97 1.08 5.54
CA ILE A 46 5.30 -0.01 4.64
C ILE A 46 6.28 0.44 3.55
N LYS A 47 6.11 1.65 3.00
CA LYS A 47 7.03 2.24 2.02
C LYS A 47 8.46 2.25 2.54
N PHE A 48 8.66 2.77 3.76
CA PHE A 48 9.98 2.79 4.39
C PHE A 48 10.64 1.40 4.41
N HIS A 49 9.91 0.37 4.84
CA HIS A 49 10.44 -0.99 4.87
C HIS A 49 10.67 -1.61 3.48
N LEU A 50 9.87 -1.24 2.48
CA LEU A 50 10.10 -1.67 1.10
C LEU A 50 11.34 -1.01 0.49
N GLU A 51 11.60 0.26 0.80
CA GLU A 51 12.82 0.97 0.39
C GLU A 51 14.08 0.33 1.00
N GLU A 52 14.04 -0.01 2.30
CA GLU A 52 15.13 -0.76 2.97
C GLU A 52 15.45 -2.07 2.23
N CYS A 53 14.41 -2.74 1.73
CA CYS A 53 14.51 -4.00 1.00
C CYS A 53 14.69 -3.83 -0.52
N ARG A 54 14.90 -2.60 -1.02
CA ARG A 54 15.12 -2.26 -2.45
C ARG A 54 13.99 -2.70 -3.39
N TYR A 55 12.74 -2.68 -2.92
CA TYR A 55 11.58 -2.92 -3.77
C TYR A 55 11.15 -1.63 -4.47
N THR A 56 10.88 -1.72 -5.78
CA THR A 56 10.21 -0.64 -6.51
C THR A 56 8.71 -0.72 -6.25
N TYR A 57 8.10 0.39 -5.83
CA TYR A 57 6.67 0.44 -5.61
C TYR A 57 6.01 1.64 -6.27
N GLN A 58 4.71 1.55 -6.53
CA GLN A 58 3.85 2.69 -6.86
C GLN A 58 2.66 2.79 -5.92
N VAL A 59 2.17 4.01 -5.71
CA VAL A 59 1.04 4.28 -4.80
C VAL A 59 -0.11 4.86 -5.60
N ILE A 60 -1.24 4.17 -5.56
CA ILE A 60 -2.51 4.65 -6.06
C ILE A 60 -3.31 5.12 -4.85
N SER A 61 -3.43 6.43 -4.69
CA SER A 61 -4.27 7.03 -3.65
C SER A 61 -5.56 7.60 -4.25
N GLY A 62 -6.61 7.65 -3.42
CA GLY A 62 -7.89 8.26 -3.79
C GLY A 62 -7.79 9.74 -4.22
N SER A 63 -6.68 10.41 -3.89
CA SER A 63 -6.37 11.78 -4.34
C SER A 63 -5.79 11.86 -5.76
N VAL A 64 -5.40 10.72 -6.36
CA VAL A 64 -4.89 10.67 -7.74
C VAL A 64 -6.05 10.85 -8.72
N PRO A 65 -6.01 11.82 -9.66
CA PRO A 65 -7.05 12.01 -10.67
C PRO A 65 -7.37 10.73 -11.45
N ALA A 66 -8.62 10.54 -11.88
CA ALA A 66 -9.05 9.34 -12.60
C ALA A 66 -8.23 9.07 -13.87
N ILE A 67 -7.80 10.13 -14.55
CA ILE A 67 -6.93 10.08 -15.73
C ILE A 67 -5.56 9.48 -15.39
N ASP A 68 -4.95 9.91 -14.29
CA ASP A 68 -3.65 9.41 -13.86
C ASP A 68 -3.74 7.97 -13.33
N ARG A 69 -4.88 7.59 -12.73
CA ARG A 69 -5.12 6.20 -12.29
C ARG A 69 -5.05 5.21 -13.45
N GLN A 70 -5.63 5.53 -14.60
CA GLN A 70 -5.60 4.64 -15.76
C GLN A 70 -4.16 4.46 -16.28
N ALA A 71 -3.40 5.54 -16.40
CA ALA A 71 -1.99 5.47 -16.81
C ALA A 71 -1.11 4.66 -15.84
N ILE A 72 -1.40 4.72 -14.54
CA ILE A 72 -0.69 3.94 -13.50
C ILE A 72 -1.05 2.44 -13.60
N VAL A 73 -2.31 2.11 -13.89
CA VAL A 73 -2.79 0.74 -14.12
C VAL A 73 -2.24 0.19 -15.45
N ASP A 74 -2.15 0.99 -16.49
CA ASP A 74 -1.60 0.56 -17.78
C ASP A 74 -0.09 0.29 -17.65
N LYS A 75 0.65 1.15 -16.93
CA LYS A 75 2.05 0.88 -16.53
C LYS A 75 2.20 -0.34 -15.63
N PHE A 76 1.20 -0.64 -14.79
CA PHE A 76 1.19 -1.86 -13.99
C PHE A 76 1.08 -3.10 -14.86
N ASN A 77 0.28 -3.05 -15.93
CA ASN A 77 0.09 -4.19 -16.82
C ASN A 77 1.29 -4.41 -17.75
N ASP A 78 2.11 -3.38 -17.99
CA ASP A 78 3.38 -3.53 -18.71
C ASP A 78 4.33 -4.49 -17.96
N HIS A 79 5.04 -5.33 -18.71
CA HIS A 79 5.92 -6.38 -18.17
C HIS A 79 7.22 -5.82 -17.59
N ALA A 80 7.53 -4.54 -17.86
CA ALA A 80 8.82 -3.95 -17.54
C ALA A 80 9.03 -3.70 -16.04
N HIS A 81 8.21 -2.88 -15.37
CA HIS A 81 8.33 -2.51 -13.94
C HIS A 81 7.06 -1.75 -13.52
N PRO A 82 6.60 -1.70 -12.24
CA PRO A 82 7.17 -2.17 -10.96
C PRO A 82 6.44 -3.35 -10.28
N GLN A 83 7.10 -3.95 -9.27
CA GLN A 83 6.70 -5.20 -8.60
C GLN A 83 5.65 -5.06 -7.48
N VAL A 84 5.48 -3.88 -6.87
CA VAL A 84 4.56 -3.71 -5.73
C VAL A 84 3.70 -2.45 -5.89
N TYR A 85 2.39 -2.57 -5.70
CA TYR A 85 1.45 -1.45 -5.76
C TYR A 85 0.72 -1.29 -4.44
N PHE A 86 0.60 -0.05 -3.99
CA PHE A 86 -0.23 0.32 -2.86
C PHE A 86 -1.56 0.89 -3.36
N ILE A 87 -2.67 0.40 -2.83
CA ILE A 87 -3.98 1.00 -3.06
C ILE A 87 -4.49 1.57 -1.74
N THR A 88 -4.79 2.86 -1.75
CA THR A 88 -5.47 3.56 -0.67
C THR A 88 -6.89 3.83 -1.12
N PHE A 89 -7.87 3.42 -0.32
CA PHE A 89 -9.21 3.98 -0.47
C PHE A 89 -9.18 5.39 0.12
N PRO A 90 -9.81 6.38 -0.52
CA PRO A 90 -10.08 7.64 0.14
C PRO A 90 -10.91 7.31 1.38
N PHE A 91 -10.33 7.53 2.56
CA PHE A 91 -11.11 7.61 3.77
C PHE A 91 -11.91 8.90 3.65
N ASP A 92 -13.14 8.79 3.18
CA ASP A 92 -14.10 9.88 3.23
C ASP A 92 -14.70 9.91 4.65
N PRO A 93 -14.26 10.85 5.51
CA PRO A 93 -14.78 10.94 6.87
C PRO A 93 -16.27 11.29 6.84
N ALA A 94 -16.73 12.00 5.80
CA ALA A 94 -18.13 12.37 5.63
C ALA A 94 -18.98 11.15 5.22
N PHE A 95 -18.48 10.26 4.37
CA PHE A 95 -19.15 8.99 4.06
C PHE A 95 -19.30 8.11 5.31
N VAL A 96 -18.22 7.92 6.08
CA VAL A 96 -18.26 7.11 7.31
C VAL A 96 -19.16 7.74 8.37
N ALA A 97 -19.07 9.06 8.57
CA ALA A 97 -19.97 9.79 9.48
C ALA A 97 -21.43 9.66 9.05
N LYS A 98 -21.72 9.67 7.74
CA LYS A 98 -23.07 9.48 7.20
C LYS A 98 -23.59 8.04 7.36
N SER A 99 -22.73 7.04 7.23
CA SER A 99 -23.08 5.62 7.40
C SER A 99 -23.33 5.20 8.85
N TRP A 100 -22.74 5.90 9.82
CA TRP A 100 -22.89 5.60 11.26
C TRP A 100 -23.70 6.67 12.02
N GLY A 101 -24.06 7.78 11.37
CA GLY A 101 -24.81 8.90 11.96
C GLY A 101 -26.33 8.88 11.75
N SER A 102 -26.91 7.75 11.34
CA SER A 102 -28.37 7.62 11.18
C SER A 102 -28.90 6.59 12.17
N GLY A 103 -28.89 6.94 13.45
CA GLY A 103 -29.25 6.01 14.52
C GLY A 103 -29.48 6.67 15.86
N THR A 104 -30.18 7.82 15.89
CA THR A 104 -30.91 8.34 17.04
C THR A 104 -32.01 9.27 16.55
#